data_AF-A0A960ZQV3-F1
#
_entry.id   AF-A0A960ZQV3-F1
#
_cell.length_a   1.000
_cell.length_b   1.000
_cell.length_c   1.000
_cell.angle_alpha   90.00
_cell.angle_beta   90.00
_cell.angle_gamma   90.00
#
_symmetry.space_group_name_H-M   'P 1'
#
loop_
_entity.id
_entity.type
_entity.pdbx_description
1 polymer ?
#
loop_
_entity_poly.entity_id
_entity_poly.type
_entity_poly.pdbx_seq_one_letter_code
_entity_poly.pdbx_strand_id
1 'polypeptide(L)' 'MKTLRFLLCLSALSAFSSCTHVKPWERGHLADYLMIPGRDPLTDSISEHVWFTREAFAGGRGVGGGGCGCN' A
#
# COMPACT_ATOMS: atom_id res chain seq x y z
N MET A 1 3.09 -32.83 22.25
CA MET A 1 3.97 -31.72 21.81
C MET A 1 4.21 -31.68 20.30
N LYS A 2 4.46 -32.82 19.62
CA LYS A 2 4.68 -32.85 18.16
C LYS A 2 3.44 -32.43 17.35
N THR A 3 2.26 -32.84 17.78
CA THR A 3 0.96 -32.45 17.20
C THR A 3 0.67 -30.95 17.34
N LEU A 4 0.96 -30.37 18.50
CA LEU A 4 0.81 -28.93 18.75
C LEU A 4 1.74 -28.10 17.86
N ARG A 5 2.99 -28.54 17.67
CA ARG A 5 3.94 -27.90 16.73
C ARG A 5 3.46 -27.97 15.28
N PHE A 6 2.86 -29.09 14.88
CA PHE A 6 2.34 -29.27 13.53
C PHE A 6 1.16 -28.33 13.24
N LEU A 7 0.23 -28.19 14.19
CA LEU A 7 -0.90 -27.25 14.08
C LEU A 7 -0.44 -25.79 13.99
N LEU A 8 0.60 -25.42 14.76
CA LEU A 8 1.14 -24.06 14.77
C LEU A 8 1.86 -23.69 13.45
N CYS A 9 2.57 -24.65 12.84
CA CYS A 9 3.12 -24.46 11.49
C CYS A 9 2.02 -24.30 10.44
N LEU A 10 0.95 -25.10 10.52
CA LEU A 10 -0.14 -25.04 9.56
C LEU A 10 -0.90 -23.70 9.61
N SER A 11 -1.12 -23.15 10.81
CA SER A 11 -1.71 -21.81 10.95
C SER A 11 -0.81 -20.71 10.38
N ALA A 12 0.51 -20.81 10.57
CA ALA A 12 1.45 -19.83 10.04
C ALA A 12 1.47 -19.78 8.50
N LEU A 13 1.34 -20.94 7.84
CA LEU A 13 1.29 -21.02 6.37
C LEU A 13 0.01 -20.38 5.80
N SER A 14 -1.11 -20.46 6.51
CA SER A 14 -2.39 -19.89 6.03
C SER A 14 -2.39 -18.35 5.97
N ALA A 15 -1.54 -17.69 6.76
CA ALA A 15 -1.46 -16.22 6.86
C ALA A 15 -0.96 -15.54 5.57
N PHE A 16 -0.32 -16.27 4.66
CA PHE A 16 0.23 -15.72 3.41
C PHE A 16 -0.71 -15.84 2.20
N SER A 17 -1.93 -16.37 2.38
CA SER A 17 -2.87 -16.64 1.28
C SER A 17 -3.66 -15.41 0.80
N SER A 18 -3.42 -14.22 1.36
CA SER A 18 -4.26 -13.03 1.17
C SER A 18 -3.86 -12.14 -0.02
N CYS A 19 -2.75 -12.43 -0.71
CA CYS A 19 -2.31 -11.61 -1.85
C CYS A 19 -3.05 -12.02 -3.13
N THR A 20 -4.03 -11.22 -3.55
CA THR A 20 -4.75 -11.41 -4.81
C THR A 20 -4.33 -10.36 -5.84
N HIS A 21 -4.04 -10.78 -7.06
CA HIS A 21 -3.71 -9.87 -8.16
C HIS A 21 -4.99 -9.47 -8.89
N VAL A 22 -5.45 -8.23 -8.67
CA VAL A 22 -6.58 -7.63 -9.39
C VAL A 22 -6.14 -7.09 -10.75
N LYS A 23 -7.03 -7.16 -11.73
CA LYS A 23 -6.80 -6.61 -13.08
C LYS A 23 -6.77 -5.07 -13.03
N PRO A 24 -6.05 -4.39 -13.95
CA PRO A 24 -5.95 -2.93 -13.97
C PRO A 24 -7.30 -2.20 -13.93
N TRP A 25 -8.28 -2.65 -14.71
CA TRP A 25 -9.63 -2.06 -14.78
C TRP A 25 -10.49 -2.31 -13.53
N GLU A 26 -10.13 -3.26 -12.67
CA GLU A 26 -10.82 -3.50 -11.38
C GLU A 26 -10.40 -2.46 -10.33
N ARG A 27 -9.36 -1.66 -10.62
CA ARG A 27 -8.87 -0.56 -9.75
C ARG A 27 -9.55 0.78 -10.01
N GLY A 28 -10.74 0.78 -10.61
CA GLY A 28 -11.45 2.01 -11.03
C GLY A 28 -11.63 3.05 -9.90
N HIS A 29 -11.83 2.62 -8.65
CA HIS A 29 -11.91 3.55 -7.51
C HIS A 29 -10.59 4.28 -7.20
N LEU A 30 -9.43 3.69 -7.52
CA LEU A 30 -8.13 4.36 -7.37
C LEU A 30 -7.84 5.32 -8.54
N ALA A 31 -8.64 5.26 -9.61
CA ALA A 31 -8.53 6.18 -10.74
C ALA A 31 -9.33 7.48 -10.56
N ASP A 32 -10.00 7.65 -9.41
CA ASP A 32 -10.69 8.90 -9.06
C ASP A 32 -9.68 10.07 -9.01
N TYR A 33 -10.12 11.23 -9.49
CA TYR A 33 -9.34 12.47 -9.50
C TYR A 33 -8.87 12.91 -8.11
N LEU A 34 -9.60 12.53 -7.06
CA LEU A 34 -9.21 12.78 -5.67
C LEU A 34 -8.07 11.88 -5.17
N MET A 35 -7.86 10.72 -5.81
CA MET A 35 -6.85 9.74 -5.45
C MET A 35 -5.54 9.90 -6.24
N ILE A 36 -5.43 10.97 -7.04
CA ILE A 36 -4.24 11.29 -7.83
C ILE A 36 -3.20 11.98 -6.93
N PRO A 37 -2.00 11.40 -6.73
CA PRO A 37 -0.91 12.04 -6.03
C PRO A 37 -0.35 13.18 -6.89
N GLY A 38 0.19 14.23 -6.27
CA GLY A 38 0.73 15.35 -7.05
C GLY A 38 -0.31 16.36 -7.54
N ARG A 39 -1.61 16.17 -7.22
CA ARG A 39 -2.69 17.00 -7.79
C ARG A 39 -2.62 18.45 -7.32
N ASP A 40 -2.30 18.67 -6.04
CA ASP A 40 -2.20 19.99 -5.45
C ASP A 40 -0.80 20.22 -4.88
N PRO A 41 0.01 21.10 -5.50
CA PRO A 41 1.39 21.35 -5.08
C PRO A 41 1.47 21.91 -3.66
N LEU A 42 0.44 22.62 -3.18
CA LEU A 42 0.42 23.13 -1.81
C LEU A 42 0.29 21.98 -0.81
N THR A 43 -0.70 21.11 -1.01
CA THR A 43 -0.89 19.90 -0.19
C THR A 43 0.35 19.02 -0.19
N ASP A 44 1.03 18.88 -1.33
CA ASP A 44 2.27 18.12 -1.42
C ASP A 44 3.38 18.71 -0.56
N SER A 45 3.63 20.02 -0.67
CA SER A 45 4.67 20.69 0.11
C SER A 45 4.44 20.59 1.62
N ILE A 46 3.19 20.76 2.08
CA ILE A 46 2.82 20.66 3.49
C ILE A 46 3.02 19.23 3.99
N SER A 47 2.54 18.25 3.22
CA SER A 47 2.68 16.85 3.58
C SER A 47 4.16 16.44 3.63
N GLU A 48 5.04 17.09 2.86
CA GLU A 48 6.47 16.79 2.79
C GLU A 48 7.17 17.37 4.01
N HIS A 49 6.81 18.60 4.38
CA HIS A 49 7.26 19.22 5.61
C HIS A 49 6.89 18.39 6.85
N VAL A 50 5.66 17.88 6.90
CA VAL A 50 5.19 16.99 7.97
C VAL A 50 5.96 15.67 7.97
N TRP A 51 6.11 15.04 6.80
CA TRP A 51 6.86 13.79 6.65
C TRP A 51 8.31 13.95 7.10
N PHE A 52 8.99 15.00 6.63
CA PHE A 52 10.37 15.31 7.00
C PHE A 52 10.54 15.51 8.51
N THR A 53 9.56 16.14 9.16
CA THR A 53 9.62 16.40 10.61
C THR A 53 9.34 15.14 11.44
N ARG A 54 8.46 14.26 10.97
CA ARG A 54 8.00 13.09 11.74
C ARG A 54 8.83 11.83 11.47
N GLU A 55 9.28 11.65 10.23
CA GLU A 55 9.75 10.38 9.69
C GLU A 55 11.06 10.55 8.91
N ALA A 56 11.91 11.51 9.35
CA ALA A 56 13.17 12.00 8.75
C ALA A 56 14.20 10.94 8.25
N PHE A 57 13.88 9.65 8.30
CA PHE A 57 14.75 8.54 7.98
C PHE A 57 14.15 7.47 7.04
N ALA A 58 12.87 7.51 6.67
CA ALA A 58 12.28 6.51 5.78
C ALA A 58 11.86 7.11 4.43
N GLY A 59 12.62 6.77 3.38
CA GLY A 59 12.35 7.20 2.01
C GLY A 59 11.14 6.50 1.40
N GLY A 60 10.25 7.30 0.81
CA GLY A 60 9.25 6.80 -0.15
C GLY A 60 7.88 7.48 -0.05
N ARG A 61 7.72 8.64 -0.70
CA ARG A 61 6.40 9.03 -1.20
C ARG A 61 6.09 8.15 -2.40
N GLY A 62 5.19 7.18 -2.23
CA GLY A 62 4.70 6.39 -3.36
C GLY A 62 4.30 4.96 -3.02
N VAL A 63 3.22 4.78 -2.26
CA VAL A 63 2.33 3.65 -2.52
C VAL A 63 1.46 4.08 -3.69
N GLY A 64 1.76 3.57 -4.89
CA GLY A 64 1.12 3.99 -6.14
C GLY A 64 -0.40 3.99 -6.06
N GLY A 65 -0.98 5.18 -5.91
CA GLY A 65 -2.39 5.48 -6.12
C GLY A 65 -2.49 6.48 -7.27
N GLY A 66 -3.60 6.46 -8.02
CA GLY A 66 -3.81 7.30 -9.18
C GLY A 66 -3.47 6.61 -10.52
N GLY A 67 -4.39 6.72 -11.47
CA GLY A 67 -4.27 6.16 -12.82
C GLY A 67 -4.94 4.77 -13.00
N CYS A 68 -4.95 4.25 -14.23
CA CYS A 68 -5.60 2.97 -14.56
C CYS A 68 -4.91 1.73 -13.98
N GLY A 69 -3.85 1.89 -13.18
CA GLY A 69 -3.06 0.79 -12.65
C GLY A 69 -2.41 -0.08 -13.73
N CYS A 70 -2.11 0.51 -14.90
CA CYS A 70 -1.59 -0.17 -16.09
C CYS A 70 -0.04 -0.27 -16.13
N ASN A 71 0.64 -0.36 -14.98
CA ASN A 71 2.08 -0.67 -14.99
C ASN A 71 2.34 -2.03 -15.61
#